data_AF-A0A2T2UXA2-F1
#
_entry.id   AF-A0A2T2UXA2-F1
#
_cell.length_a   1.000
_cell.length_b   1.000
_cell.length_c   1.000
_cell.angle_alpha   90.00
_cell.angle_beta   90.00
_cell.angle_gamma   90.00
#
_symmetry.space_group_name_H-M   'P 1'
#
loop_
_entity.id
_entity.type
_entity.pdbx_description
1 polymer ?
#
loop_
_entity_poly.entity_id
_entity_poly.type
_entity_poly.pdbx_seq_one_letter_code
_entity_poly.pdbx_strand_id
1 'polypeptide(L)'
;RRRYWGTPLPVWESDKEDSDYYEVIGSVEELREKCGDQLPEDDEEIDLHRPFVDELTWKGPDGGTMRRVPDLIDVWFDSGAMPYAQWHYPFENEEDFAANFPADFIAEGVDQTRGWFYSLHAIATLVFDDVAYENVVVNGLVLDEDGNKMSKSEGNTVEPFEVIDDYGADVVRWFMMSNAPPWENLRFSERGLRDLRRTFFGTLENVYRFFATYANIDGFRYDNDRMPVEERPELDRWIISRLHTTTQTVEAALEAYDPTTAARAVEDFVEELSNWHLRRSRPRFWASKQGGDGQVGGGGTVAPEKKEAAYQTVYECLHAAAKLMSPIAPFFGEWLYRTLTDVTGGEAVSHPVSTTVEADSVHLASFPEVREEERNEALERRMGLARTIASTTLSLRNQAEINVRQPLPRLLVVTGTGVPQDAVEQVKDIILDEVNVKEIEYVEHTSEVVSRSAKPDFSRLGPRLGDLVKEVNQKVRQLDDETINEYVETGELTLSVNGDEVELGPDDLIIQSEGIEGWIVEQEGDVTVALDTEVTDDLRAEGLARETVKRIQNLRKDAGFEVTDRIEVVYRGSGQVADAVAEYEDWIRNETLALELQPSNPREWSGEAVETFEIGDEQIAIGVRRVDAEGSLDD
;
A
#
# COMPACT_ATOMS: atom_id res chain seq x y z
N ARG A 1 27.17 -41.94 10.96
CA ARG A 1 27.77 -40.78 11.69
C ARG A 1 28.31 -41.30 13.01
N ARG A 2 29.58 -41.04 13.34
CA ARG A 2 30.19 -41.48 14.62
C ARG A 2 29.87 -40.49 15.74
N ARG A 3 28.64 -40.55 16.28
CA ARG A 3 28.06 -39.68 17.32
C ARG A 3 27.27 -40.50 18.35
N TYR A 4 26.61 -39.83 19.31
CA TYR A 4 25.88 -40.47 20.41
C TYR A 4 24.36 -40.20 20.41
N TRP A 5 23.92 -39.01 19.97
CA TRP A 5 22.51 -38.63 19.93
C TRP A 5 22.03 -38.51 18.48
N GLY A 6 20.91 -39.17 18.17
CA GLY A 6 20.31 -39.27 16.84
C GLY A 6 19.85 -40.69 16.53
N THR A 7 19.13 -40.84 15.41
CA THR A 7 18.55 -42.12 14.98
C THR A 7 19.63 -43.17 14.71
N PRO A 8 19.62 -44.33 15.41
CA PRO A 8 20.58 -45.40 15.14
C PRO A 8 20.38 -46.03 13.76
N LEU A 9 21.49 -46.30 13.05
CA LEU A 9 21.43 -47.05 11.78
C LEU A 9 21.03 -48.51 12.10
N PRO A 10 19.89 -49.03 11.58
CA PRO A 10 19.34 -50.31 12.03
C PRO A 10 19.97 -51.50 11.29
N VAL A 11 21.31 -51.56 11.30
CA VAL A 11 22.10 -52.60 10.66
C VAL A 11 22.86 -53.38 11.73
N TRP A 12 22.66 -54.69 11.76
CA TRP A 12 23.43 -55.61 12.59
C TRP A 12 24.44 -56.37 11.74
N GLU A 13 25.66 -56.50 12.25
CA GLU A 13 26.77 -57.25 11.65
C GLU A 13 27.18 -58.43 12.53
N SER A 14 27.62 -59.53 11.92
CA SER A 14 28.12 -60.68 12.68
C SER A 14 29.53 -60.42 13.22
N ASP A 15 29.77 -60.74 14.49
CA ASP A 15 31.11 -60.64 15.12
C ASP A 15 32.05 -61.81 14.80
N LYS A 16 31.62 -62.75 13.96
CA LYS A 16 32.44 -63.87 13.52
C LYS A 16 33.55 -63.40 12.57
N GLU A 17 34.78 -63.85 12.84
CA GLU A 17 35.93 -63.58 11.99
C GLU A 17 35.66 -64.01 10.53
N ASP A 18 36.01 -63.13 9.58
CA ASP A 18 35.78 -63.26 8.14
C ASP A 18 34.31 -63.36 7.69
N SER A 19 33.34 -62.95 8.52
CA SER A 19 31.93 -62.85 8.11
C SER A 19 31.65 -61.52 7.37
N ASP A 20 30.90 -61.59 6.28
CA ASP A 20 30.34 -60.46 5.55
C ASP A 20 28.81 -60.37 5.69
N TYR A 21 28.25 -61.06 6.70
CA TYR A 21 26.82 -61.11 6.94
C TYR A 21 26.32 -59.85 7.68
N TYR A 22 25.38 -59.15 7.05
CA TYR A 22 24.65 -58.02 7.61
C TYR A 22 23.15 -58.27 7.53
N GLU A 23 22.41 -57.73 8.50
CA GLU A 23 20.97 -57.78 8.55
C GLU A 23 20.41 -56.39 8.87
N VAL A 24 19.41 -55.94 8.10
CA VAL A 24 18.77 -54.64 8.27
C VAL A 24 17.39 -54.87 8.89
N ILE A 25 17.10 -54.17 9.99
CA ILE A 25 15.83 -54.29 10.71
C ILE A 25 14.93 -53.10 10.35
N GLY A 26 13.74 -53.40 9.84
CA GLY A 26 12.78 -52.40 9.36
C GLY A 26 11.70 -52.00 10.37
N SER A 27 11.49 -52.78 11.43
CA SER A 27 10.43 -52.50 12.42
C SER A 27 10.77 -53.04 13.82
N VAL A 28 10.02 -52.58 14.83
CA VAL A 28 10.05 -53.12 16.19
C VAL A 28 9.61 -54.59 16.20
N GLU A 29 8.62 -54.97 15.37
CA GLU A 29 8.16 -56.35 15.25
C GLU A 29 9.28 -57.28 14.76
N GLU A 30 10.00 -56.90 13.71
CA GLU A 30 11.17 -57.65 13.22
C GLU A 30 12.25 -57.76 14.30
N LEU A 31 12.47 -56.70 15.09
CA LEU A 31 13.42 -56.73 16.20
C LEU A 31 12.97 -57.70 17.30
N ARG A 32 11.67 -57.72 17.64
CA ARG A 32 11.09 -58.66 18.61
C ARG A 32 11.22 -60.11 18.17
N GLU A 33 11.12 -60.41 16.88
CA GLU A 33 11.37 -61.77 16.37
C GLU A 33 12.82 -62.24 16.61
N LYS A 34 13.79 -61.32 16.64
CA LYS A 34 15.21 -61.63 16.84
C LYS A 34 15.61 -61.73 18.31
N CYS A 35 15.18 -60.77 19.13
CA CYS A 35 15.63 -60.59 20.50
C CYS A 35 14.53 -60.10 21.45
N GLY A 36 13.28 -60.52 21.23
CA GLY A 36 12.13 -60.08 22.02
C GLY A 36 12.23 -60.37 23.52
N ASP A 37 13.06 -61.31 23.95
CA ASP A 37 13.36 -61.57 25.38
C ASP A 37 14.23 -60.50 26.05
N GLN A 38 14.84 -59.61 25.25
CA GLN A 38 15.67 -58.48 25.69
C GLN A 38 14.92 -57.14 25.62
N LEU A 39 13.74 -57.10 25.02
CA LEU A 39 12.91 -55.90 24.90
C LEU A 39 11.83 -55.86 26.00
N PRO A 40 11.41 -54.68 26.48
CA PRO A 40 10.21 -54.53 27.29
C PRO A 40 8.98 -55.19 26.65
N GLU A 41 8.02 -55.68 27.45
CA GLU A 41 6.77 -56.25 26.92
C GLU A 41 5.88 -55.18 26.28
N ASP A 42 5.90 -53.97 26.81
CA ASP A 42 5.18 -52.81 26.28
C ASP A 42 6.03 -52.06 25.25
N ASP A 43 5.49 -51.80 24.06
CA ASP A 43 6.18 -51.06 23.00
C ASP A 43 6.44 -49.61 23.40
N GLU A 44 5.60 -49.00 24.25
CA GLU A 44 5.78 -47.62 24.71
C GLU A 44 7.00 -47.44 25.63
N GLU A 45 7.47 -48.53 26.25
CA GLU A 45 8.66 -48.53 27.10
C GLU A 45 9.96 -48.77 26.33
N ILE A 46 9.87 -49.07 25.02
CA ILE A 46 11.05 -49.29 24.18
C ILE A 46 11.72 -47.96 23.86
N ASP A 47 12.98 -47.81 24.30
CA ASP A 47 13.88 -46.78 23.80
C ASP A 47 14.91 -47.37 22.83
N LEU A 48 14.75 -47.06 21.54
CA LEU A 48 15.67 -47.49 20.49
C LEU A 48 16.89 -46.57 20.32
N HIS A 49 17.11 -45.60 21.20
CA HIS A 49 18.31 -44.76 21.16
C HIS A 49 19.54 -45.48 21.72
N ARG A 50 20.71 -44.90 21.45
CA ARG A 50 21.93 -45.26 22.17
C ARG A 50 21.84 -44.77 23.63
N PRO A 51 22.32 -45.55 24.61
CA PRO A 51 23.07 -46.81 24.45
C PRO A 51 22.20 -48.07 24.35
N PHE A 52 20.90 -47.99 24.62
CA PHE A 52 20.02 -49.15 24.84
C PHE A 52 19.99 -50.11 23.64
N VAL A 53 19.79 -49.58 22.42
CA VAL A 53 19.73 -50.42 21.21
C VAL A 53 21.06 -51.13 20.88
N ASP A 54 22.20 -50.63 21.38
CA ASP A 54 23.52 -51.25 21.14
C ASP A 54 23.69 -52.55 21.94
N GLU A 55 22.88 -52.79 22.98
CA GLU A 55 22.93 -53.99 23.82
C GLU A 55 22.17 -55.17 23.21
N LEU A 56 21.27 -54.91 22.25
CA LEU A 56 20.42 -55.92 21.61
C LEU A 56 21.22 -56.82 20.66
N THR A 57 21.23 -58.13 20.95
CA THR A 57 22.00 -59.11 20.17
C THR A 57 21.27 -60.43 19.99
N TRP A 58 21.64 -61.18 18.96
CA TRP A 58 21.15 -62.54 18.73
C TRP A 58 22.20 -63.38 18.00
N LYS A 59 21.94 -64.69 17.86
CA LYS A 59 22.85 -65.59 17.13
C LYS A 59 22.61 -65.50 15.63
N GLY A 60 23.66 -65.18 14.88
CA GLY A 60 23.66 -65.13 13.42
C GLY A 60 23.62 -66.51 12.76
N PRO A 61 23.20 -66.60 11.47
CA PRO A 61 23.12 -67.87 10.74
C PRO A 61 24.48 -68.52 10.49
N ASP A 62 25.56 -67.75 10.52
CA ASP A 62 26.95 -68.20 10.42
C ASP A 62 27.52 -68.71 11.75
N GLY A 63 26.74 -68.62 12.84
CA GLY A 63 27.12 -69.00 14.20
C GLY A 63 27.79 -67.91 15.02
N GLY A 64 28.00 -66.71 14.48
CA GLY A 64 28.46 -65.53 15.22
C GLY A 64 27.35 -64.86 16.04
N THR A 65 27.68 -63.78 16.73
CA THR A 65 26.71 -62.91 17.41
C THR A 65 26.47 -61.66 16.56
N MET A 66 25.20 -61.39 16.26
CA MET A 66 24.79 -60.17 15.56
C MET A 66 24.83 -58.99 16.52
N ARG A 67 25.52 -57.92 16.13
CA ARG A 67 25.65 -56.67 16.91
C ARG A 67 25.38 -55.48 16.00
N ARG A 68 24.68 -54.47 16.51
CA ARG A 68 24.41 -53.25 15.73
C ARG A 68 25.72 -52.54 15.40
N VAL A 69 25.84 -52.01 14.19
CA VAL A 69 26.93 -51.09 13.84
C VAL A 69 26.84 -49.82 14.70
N PRO A 70 27.94 -49.19 15.13
CA PRO A 70 27.89 -48.06 16.07
C PRO A 70 27.40 -46.74 15.44
N ASP A 71 27.25 -46.69 14.11
CA ASP A 71 26.91 -45.49 13.37
C ASP A 71 25.45 -45.04 13.59
N LEU A 72 25.26 -43.72 13.61
CA LEU A 72 23.96 -43.05 13.58
C LEU A 72 23.65 -42.48 12.19
N ILE A 73 22.38 -42.29 11.89
CA ILE A 73 21.88 -41.58 10.72
C ILE A 73 22.27 -40.10 10.77
N ASP A 74 22.31 -39.44 9.62
CA ASP A 74 22.52 -38.00 9.53
C ASP A 74 21.23 -37.23 9.80
N VAL A 75 21.28 -36.11 10.52
CA VAL A 75 20.07 -35.36 10.92
C VAL A 75 19.25 -34.85 9.73
N TRP A 76 19.87 -34.64 8.58
CA TRP A 76 19.16 -34.30 7.34
C TRP A 76 18.32 -35.45 6.80
N PHE A 77 18.69 -36.70 7.07
CA PHE A 77 17.83 -37.83 6.75
C PHE A 77 16.60 -37.83 7.68
N ASP A 78 16.77 -37.52 8.97
CA ASP A 78 15.64 -37.42 9.90
C ASP A 78 14.66 -36.31 9.46
N SER A 79 15.17 -35.10 9.16
CA SER A 79 14.30 -33.99 8.72
C SER A 79 13.74 -34.17 7.31
N GLY A 80 14.51 -34.78 6.40
CA GLY A 80 14.01 -35.21 5.09
C GLY A 80 12.96 -36.31 5.18
N ALA A 81 12.95 -37.07 6.29
CA ALA A 81 11.99 -38.12 6.54
C ALA A 81 10.66 -37.67 7.14
N MET A 82 10.58 -36.40 7.53
CA MET A 82 9.38 -35.83 8.14
C MET A 82 8.07 -36.13 7.38
N PRO A 83 7.98 -36.04 6.02
CA PRO A 83 6.70 -36.19 5.32
C PRO A 83 5.97 -37.51 5.59
N TYR A 84 6.72 -38.58 5.83
CA TYR A 84 6.19 -39.93 6.07
C TYR A 84 6.36 -40.36 7.53
N ALA A 85 7.48 -40.02 8.17
CA ALA A 85 7.75 -40.41 9.56
C ALA A 85 6.76 -39.79 10.55
N GLN A 86 6.24 -38.58 10.28
CA GLN A 86 5.23 -37.93 11.13
C GLN A 86 3.92 -38.73 11.24
N TRP A 87 3.62 -39.55 10.23
CA TRP A 87 2.41 -40.35 10.14
C TRP A 87 2.60 -41.77 10.67
N HIS A 88 3.81 -42.12 11.15
CA HIS A 88 4.19 -43.50 11.41
C HIS A 88 4.03 -44.41 10.17
N TYR A 89 4.11 -43.83 8.97
CA TYR A 89 4.10 -44.58 7.71
C TYR A 89 5.37 -45.47 7.62
N PRO A 90 5.28 -46.73 7.15
CA PRO A 90 4.13 -47.38 6.50
C PRO A 90 3.23 -48.19 7.46
N PHE A 91 3.35 -48.03 8.77
CA PHE A 91 2.64 -48.86 9.74
C PHE A 91 1.22 -48.35 10.00
N GLU A 92 1.03 -47.03 10.00
CA GLU A 92 -0.23 -46.37 10.30
C GLU A 92 -0.47 -45.15 9.39
N ASN A 93 -1.70 -44.61 9.43
CA ASN A 93 -2.11 -43.35 8.81
C ASN A 93 -1.80 -43.22 7.30
N GLU A 94 -1.93 -44.32 6.56
CA GLU A 94 -1.67 -44.37 5.12
C GLU A 94 -2.58 -43.40 4.34
N GLU A 95 -3.86 -43.28 4.73
CA GLU A 95 -4.81 -42.37 4.09
C GLU A 95 -4.42 -40.89 4.32
N ASP A 96 -4.01 -40.53 5.55
CA ASP A 96 -3.56 -39.17 5.86
C ASP A 96 -2.25 -38.84 5.12
N PHE A 97 -1.30 -39.78 5.06
CA PHE A 97 -0.09 -39.62 4.26
C PHE A 97 -0.43 -39.40 2.78
N ALA A 98 -1.27 -40.26 2.19
CA ALA A 98 -1.64 -40.16 0.78
C ALA A 98 -2.41 -38.87 0.45
N ALA A 99 -3.15 -38.30 1.40
CA ALA A 99 -3.89 -37.06 1.22
C ALA A 99 -3.00 -35.80 1.30
N ASN A 100 -1.81 -35.90 1.91
CA ASN A 100 -0.93 -34.76 2.19
C ASN A 100 0.46 -34.86 1.52
N PHE A 101 0.71 -35.91 0.73
CA PHE A 101 1.94 -36.10 -0.04
C PHE A 101 1.62 -36.23 -1.54
N PRO A 102 2.29 -35.46 -2.43
CA PRO A 102 3.28 -34.41 -2.13
C PRO A 102 2.65 -33.17 -1.46
N ALA A 103 3.45 -32.38 -0.75
CA ALA A 103 2.97 -31.14 -0.13
C ALA A 103 2.77 -30.02 -1.16
N ASP A 104 1.68 -29.25 -1.06
CA ASP A 104 1.41 -28.16 -2.02
C ASP A 104 2.46 -27.04 -1.94
N PHE A 105 2.93 -26.69 -0.73
CA PHE A 105 3.80 -25.53 -0.50
C PHE A 105 4.75 -25.71 0.69
N ILE A 106 6.00 -25.26 0.52
CA ILE A 106 6.96 -25.05 1.60
C ILE A 106 7.72 -23.72 1.42
N ALA A 107 8.20 -23.12 2.51
CA ALA A 107 9.04 -21.92 2.46
C ALA A 107 10.11 -21.90 3.54
N GLU A 108 11.37 -21.83 3.13
CA GLU A 108 12.52 -21.77 4.04
C GLU A 108 13.66 -20.93 3.45
N GLY A 109 14.68 -20.62 4.26
CA GLY A 109 15.85 -19.86 3.83
C GLY A 109 16.67 -20.51 2.70
N VAL A 110 17.39 -19.69 1.93
CA VAL A 110 18.25 -20.12 0.82
C VAL A 110 19.29 -21.19 1.18
N ASP A 111 19.71 -21.24 2.43
CA ASP A 111 20.61 -22.28 2.95
C ASP A 111 20.01 -23.70 2.90
N GLN A 112 18.68 -23.83 2.88
CA GLN A 112 17.99 -25.12 2.81
C GLN A 112 18.09 -25.82 1.45
N THR A 113 18.56 -25.13 0.41
CA THR A 113 18.90 -25.74 -0.89
C THR A 113 19.97 -26.83 -0.79
N ARG A 114 20.77 -26.82 0.28
CA ARG A 114 21.76 -27.87 0.60
C ARG A 114 21.44 -28.65 1.88
N GLY A 115 20.29 -28.35 2.49
CA GLY A 115 19.81 -28.96 3.72
C GLY A 115 18.48 -29.65 3.45
N TRP A 116 17.41 -29.11 4.04
CA TRP A 116 16.11 -29.76 4.10
C TRP A 116 15.47 -30.01 2.72
N PHE A 117 15.53 -29.03 1.80
CA PHE A 117 14.97 -29.20 0.45
C PHE A 117 15.62 -30.38 -0.29
N TYR A 118 16.95 -30.48 -0.19
CA TYR A 118 17.69 -31.59 -0.79
C TYR A 118 17.29 -32.93 -0.19
N SER A 119 17.26 -33.04 1.15
CA SER A 119 16.95 -34.30 1.81
C SER A 119 15.51 -34.75 1.59
N LEU A 120 14.54 -33.83 1.64
CA LEU A 120 13.14 -34.10 1.32
C LEU A 120 13.03 -34.72 -0.08
N HIS A 121 13.56 -34.01 -1.08
CA HIS A 121 13.42 -34.41 -2.48
C HIS A 121 14.22 -35.68 -2.78
N ALA A 122 15.42 -35.83 -2.24
CA ALA A 122 16.23 -37.03 -2.43
C ALA A 122 15.52 -38.28 -1.92
N ILE A 123 14.89 -38.22 -0.75
CA ILE A 123 14.21 -39.41 -0.20
C ILE A 123 12.89 -39.68 -0.94
N ALA A 124 12.10 -38.64 -1.23
CA ALA A 124 10.89 -38.76 -2.05
C ALA A 124 11.18 -39.46 -3.38
N THR A 125 12.21 -39.00 -4.10
CA THR A 125 12.61 -39.61 -5.38
C THR A 125 13.13 -41.03 -5.22
N LEU A 126 13.93 -41.33 -4.19
CA LEU A 126 14.53 -42.66 -4.03
C LEU A 126 13.53 -43.72 -3.55
N VAL A 127 12.56 -43.34 -2.73
CA VAL A 127 11.64 -44.28 -2.08
C VAL A 127 10.30 -44.35 -2.80
N PHE A 128 9.81 -43.23 -3.34
CA PHE A 128 8.47 -43.11 -3.91
C PHE A 128 8.44 -42.77 -5.41
N ASP A 129 9.59 -42.45 -6.02
CA ASP A 129 9.70 -41.97 -7.41
C ASP A 129 8.83 -40.72 -7.68
N ASP A 130 8.76 -39.83 -6.70
CA ASP A 130 7.94 -38.61 -6.75
C ASP A 130 8.71 -37.38 -6.21
N VAL A 131 8.12 -36.19 -6.40
CA VAL A 131 8.56 -34.94 -5.77
C VAL A 131 8.11 -34.89 -4.31
N ALA A 132 8.86 -34.19 -3.46
CA ALA A 132 8.46 -34.01 -2.06
C ALA A 132 7.43 -32.88 -1.84
N TYR A 133 7.38 -31.92 -2.76
CA TYR A 133 6.55 -30.73 -2.68
C TYR A 133 6.34 -30.14 -4.10
N GLU A 134 5.22 -29.46 -4.31
CA GLU A 134 4.86 -28.87 -5.60
C GLU A 134 5.37 -27.43 -5.76
N ASN A 135 5.25 -26.61 -4.71
CA ASN A 135 5.70 -25.22 -4.72
C ASN A 135 6.72 -24.95 -3.59
N VAL A 136 7.73 -24.13 -3.90
CA VAL A 136 8.75 -23.72 -2.93
C VAL A 136 9.06 -22.24 -3.06
N VAL A 137 9.02 -21.53 -1.93
CA VAL A 137 9.57 -20.17 -1.82
C VAL A 137 10.89 -20.24 -1.04
N VAL A 138 11.95 -19.77 -1.69
CA VAL A 138 13.30 -19.75 -1.10
C VAL A 138 13.57 -18.35 -0.57
N ASN A 139 13.52 -18.18 0.75
CA ASN A 139 13.62 -16.87 1.37
C ASN A 139 15.06 -16.32 1.33
N GLY A 140 15.17 -15.02 1.08
CA GLY A 140 16.41 -14.26 1.26
C GLY A 140 16.77 -14.07 2.74
N LEU A 141 17.90 -13.42 3.00
CA LEU A 141 18.35 -13.13 4.35
C LEU A 141 17.77 -11.82 4.87
N VAL A 142 17.45 -11.79 6.17
CA VAL A 142 17.20 -10.54 6.89
C VAL A 142 18.55 -9.92 7.25
N LEU A 143 18.76 -8.70 6.78
CA LEU A 143 19.95 -7.88 6.98
C LEU A 143 19.63 -6.70 7.89
N ASP A 144 20.65 -6.10 8.50
CA ASP A 144 20.48 -4.82 9.19
C ASP A 144 20.12 -3.67 8.23
N GLU A 145 19.89 -2.48 8.78
CA GLU A 145 19.47 -1.31 8.00
C GLU A 145 20.49 -0.88 6.94
N ASP A 146 21.77 -1.16 7.17
CA ASP A 146 22.89 -0.88 6.26
C ASP A 146 23.13 -2.00 5.23
N GLY A 147 22.43 -3.14 5.36
CA GLY A 147 22.56 -4.30 4.49
C GLY A 147 23.67 -5.27 4.88
N ASN A 148 24.17 -5.22 6.11
CA ASN A 148 25.11 -6.21 6.64
C ASN A 148 24.36 -7.39 7.27
N LYS A 149 25.04 -8.54 7.34
CA LYS A 149 24.49 -9.72 8.01
C LYS A 149 24.42 -9.46 9.51
N MET A 150 23.28 -9.73 10.12
CA MET A 150 23.13 -9.59 11.57
C MET A 150 23.97 -10.62 12.33
N SER A 151 24.74 -10.18 13.32
CA SER A 151 25.52 -11.05 14.20
C SER A 151 25.62 -10.49 15.62
N LYS A 152 25.52 -11.37 16.62
CA LYS A 152 25.65 -10.98 18.04
C LYS A 152 26.99 -10.31 18.36
N SER A 153 28.05 -10.67 17.61
CA SER A 153 29.38 -10.10 17.75
C SER A 153 29.48 -8.66 17.25
N GLU A 154 28.71 -8.31 16.22
CA GLU A 154 28.69 -6.94 15.67
C GLU A 154 27.67 -6.05 16.38
N GLY A 155 26.77 -6.65 17.17
CA GLY A 155 25.78 -5.90 17.96
C GLY A 155 24.67 -5.27 17.13
N ASN A 156 24.52 -5.70 15.87
CA ASN A 156 23.50 -5.24 14.91
C ASN A 156 22.29 -6.18 14.83
N THR A 157 22.14 -7.12 15.77
CA THR A 157 20.98 -8.02 15.82
C THR A 157 19.76 -7.30 16.35
N VAL A 158 18.63 -7.49 15.67
CA VAL A 158 17.32 -7.07 16.14
C VAL A 158 16.67 -8.23 16.89
N GLU A 159 16.13 -7.97 18.08
CA GLU A 159 15.39 -8.96 18.87
C GLU A 159 13.91 -8.96 18.41
N PRO A 160 13.38 -10.08 17.86
CA PRO A 160 12.05 -10.08 17.25
C PRO A 160 10.90 -9.71 18.21
N PHE A 161 10.95 -10.13 19.47
CA PHE A 161 9.89 -9.86 20.43
C PHE A 161 9.90 -8.41 20.91
N GLU A 162 11.07 -7.79 21.06
CA GLU A 162 11.15 -6.35 21.37
C GLU A 162 10.46 -5.52 20.28
N VAL A 163 10.70 -5.85 19.01
CA VAL A 163 10.04 -5.15 17.89
C VAL A 163 8.53 -5.41 17.86
N ILE A 164 8.10 -6.65 18.13
CA ILE A 164 6.67 -6.97 18.19
C ILE A 164 5.99 -6.22 19.32
N ASP A 165 6.64 -6.06 20.47
CA ASP A 165 6.10 -5.30 21.61
C ASP A 165 5.97 -3.80 21.29
N ASP A 166 6.93 -3.21 20.58
CA ASP A 166 6.95 -1.78 20.25
C ASP A 166 6.01 -1.40 19.09
N TYR A 167 5.94 -2.25 18.06
CA TYR A 167 5.26 -1.94 16.79
C TYR A 167 4.01 -2.79 16.53
N GLY A 168 3.87 -3.94 17.19
CA GLY A 168 2.82 -4.92 16.95
C GLY A 168 3.19 -5.93 15.86
N ALA A 169 2.70 -7.15 15.99
CA ALA A 169 3.00 -8.25 15.07
C ALA A 169 2.64 -7.93 13.61
N ASP A 170 1.51 -7.27 13.36
CA ASP A 170 1.05 -6.97 12.00
C ASP A 170 1.93 -5.96 11.28
N VAL A 171 2.45 -4.95 11.98
CA VAL A 171 3.37 -3.98 11.36
C VAL A 171 4.65 -4.69 10.94
N VAL A 172 5.17 -5.60 11.77
CA VAL A 172 6.37 -6.39 11.45
C VAL A 172 6.11 -7.33 10.27
N ARG A 173 5.01 -8.11 10.31
CA ARG A 173 4.66 -9.03 9.22
C ARG A 173 4.44 -8.29 7.91
N TRP A 174 3.69 -7.20 7.94
CA TRP A 174 3.41 -6.41 6.76
C TRP A 174 4.68 -5.78 6.19
N PHE A 175 5.56 -5.23 7.05
CA PHE A 175 6.85 -4.70 6.61
C PHE A 175 7.72 -5.76 5.93
N MET A 176 7.80 -6.97 6.50
CA MET A 176 8.56 -8.06 5.91
C MET A 176 8.03 -8.46 4.54
N MET A 177 6.70 -8.42 4.35
CA MET A 177 6.06 -8.80 3.09
C MET A 177 6.06 -7.68 2.05
N SER A 178 5.83 -6.41 2.43
CA SER A 178 5.67 -5.31 1.45
C SER A 178 6.97 -4.63 1.06
N ASN A 179 8.02 -4.71 1.89
CA ASN A 179 9.27 -3.98 1.64
C ASN A 179 10.16 -4.67 0.58
N ALA A 180 10.21 -5.99 0.56
CA ALA A 180 10.97 -6.76 -0.43
C ALA A 180 10.28 -8.11 -0.74
N PRO A 181 10.36 -8.62 -1.98
CA PRO A 181 9.95 -9.98 -2.31
C PRO A 181 10.62 -11.00 -1.39
N PRO A 182 9.93 -12.08 -0.97
CA PRO A 182 10.49 -13.05 -0.02
C PRO A 182 11.83 -13.66 -0.45
N TRP A 183 12.06 -13.81 -1.76
CA TRP A 183 13.30 -14.36 -2.34
C TRP A 183 14.46 -13.35 -2.45
N GLU A 184 14.26 -12.09 -2.07
CA GLU A 184 15.30 -11.08 -1.99
C GLU A 184 15.74 -10.85 -0.53
N ASN A 185 16.93 -10.27 -0.34
CA ASN A 185 17.37 -9.91 1.01
C ASN A 185 16.59 -8.69 1.51
N LEU A 186 16.01 -8.81 2.70
CA LEU A 186 15.29 -7.73 3.37
C LEU A 186 16.26 -6.90 4.21
N ARG A 187 16.33 -5.58 3.97
CA ARG A 187 16.96 -4.64 4.90
C ARG A 187 15.97 -4.26 5.99
N PHE A 188 16.19 -4.77 7.18
CA PHE A 188 15.31 -4.53 8.31
C PHE A 188 15.63 -3.20 8.96
N SER A 189 14.65 -2.28 9.02
CA SER A 189 14.85 -0.98 9.64
C SER A 189 13.64 -0.59 10.51
N GLU A 190 13.91 -0.17 11.75
CA GLU A 190 12.87 0.34 12.65
C GLU A 190 12.20 1.61 12.10
N ARG A 191 12.97 2.43 11.38
CA ARG A 191 12.41 3.59 10.68
C ARG A 191 11.33 3.16 9.68
N GLY A 192 11.59 2.10 8.90
CA GLY A 192 10.62 1.55 7.96
C GLY A 192 9.34 1.07 8.65
N LEU A 193 9.45 0.40 9.81
CA LEU A 193 8.30 0.00 10.62
C LEU A 193 7.48 1.21 11.10
N ARG A 194 8.16 2.25 11.59
CA ARG A 194 7.51 3.48 12.06
C ARG A 194 6.79 4.21 10.93
N ASP A 195 7.43 4.30 9.77
CA ASP A 195 6.85 4.92 8.59
C ASP A 195 5.63 4.12 8.13
N LEU A 196 5.73 2.79 7.99
CA LEU A 196 4.61 1.91 7.61
C LEU A 196 3.42 2.02 8.57
N ARG A 197 3.69 2.00 9.89
CA ARG A 197 2.64 2.16 10.91
C ARG A 197 1.87 3.47 10.73
N ARG A 198 2.57 4.55 10.35
CA ARG A 198 1.95 5.86 10.14
C ARG A 198 1.24 5.96 8.78
N THR A 199 1.86 5.49 7.70
CA THR A 199 1.40 5.74 6.33
C THR A 199 0.33 4.76 5.88
N PHE A 200 0.36 3.52 6.35
CA PHE A 200 -0.64 2.51 5.98
C PHE A 200 -1.65 2.28 7.11
N PHE A 201 -1.24 1.66 8.23
CA PHE A 201 -2.14 1.31 9.33
C PHE A 201 -2.84 2.54 9.92
N GLY A 202 -2.08 3.62 10.19
CA GLY A 202 -2.64 4.88 10.68
C GLY A 202 -3.60 5.53 9.69
N THR A 203 -3.34 5.43 8.38
CA THR A 203 -4.25 5.93 7.35
C THR A 203 -5.55 5.15 7.34
N LEU A 204 -5.48 3.81 7.33
CA LEU A 204 -6.66 2.95 7.35
C LEU A 204 -7.48 3.14 8.63
N GLU A 205 -6.82 3.25 9.79
CA GLU A 205 -7.48 3.56 11.06
C GLU A 205 -8.18 4.93 10.99
N ASN A 206 -7.57 5.94 10.37
CA ASN A 206 -8.19 7.26 10.21
C ASN A 206 -9.42 7.22 9.28
N VAL A 207 -9.38 6.44 8.20
CA VAL A 207 -10.54 6.20 7.32
C VAL A 207 -11.68 5.57 8.12
N TYR A 208 -11.39 4.50 8.89
CA TYR A 208 -12.37 3.84 9.75
C TYR A 208 -12.93 4.81 10.80
N ARG A 209 -12.08 5.55 11.53
CA ARG A 209 -12.52 6.51 12.56
C ARG A 209 -13.41 7.61 11.98
N PHE A 210 -13.06 8.14 10.81
CA PHE A 210 -13.91 9.09 10.09
C PHE A 210 -15.27 8.46 9.79
N PHE A 211 -15.27 7.29 9.13
CA PHE A 211 -16.48 6.57 8.78
C PHE A 211 -17.37 6.32 10.01
N ALA A 212 -16.83 5.73 11.07
CA ALA A 212 -17.55 5.39 12.29
C ALA A 212 -18.14 6.64 12.98
N THR A 213 -17.41 7.76 13.00
CA THR A 213 -17.89 9.02 13.60
C THR A 213 -19.18 9.48 12.92
N TYR A 214 -19.17 9.61 11.59
CA TYR A 214 -20.34 10.11 10.87
C TYR A 214 -21.45 9.07 10.76
N ALA A 215 -21.10 7.79 10.60
CA ALA A 215 -22.07 6.70 10.62
C ALA A 215 -22.85 6.67 11.94
N ASN A 216 -22.18 6.89 13.08
CA ASN A 216 -22.85 6.98 14.38
C ASN A 216 -23.74 8.23 14.51
N ILE A 217 -23.32 9.37 13.97
CA ILE A 217 -24.11 10.61 13.97
C ILE A 217 -25.39 10.45 13.13
N ASP A 218 -25.27 9.86 11.94
CA ASP A 218 -26.40 9.66 11.02
C ASP A 218 -27.20 8.38 11.29
N GLY A 219 -26.74 7.54 12.22
CA GLY A 219 -27.37 6.26 12.57
C GLY A 219 -27.27 5.19 11.47
N PHE A 220 -26.24 5.24 10.63
CA PHE A 220 -26.01 4.26 9.56
C PHE A 220 -25.64 2.89 10.14
N ARG A 221 -26.35 1.83 9.72
CA ARG A 221 -26.17 0.45 10.18
C ARG A 221 -26.02 -0.58 9.07
N TYR A 222 -25.89 -0.14 7.81
CA TYR A 222 -25.85 -1.03 6.65
C TYR A 222 -27.04 -2.03 6.65
N ASP A 223 -28.23 -1.56 7.02
CA ASP A 223 -29.45 -2.35 7.15
C ASP A 223 -30.37 -2.23 5.91
N ASN A 224 -30.05 -1.30 5.01
CA ASN A 224 -30.74 -1.12 3.74
C ASN A 224 -30.21 -2.08 2.67
N ASP A 225 -31.01 -2.27 1.62
CA ASP A 225 -30.57 -2.98 0.41
C ASP A 225 -29.31 -2.32 -0.17
N ARG A 226 -28.38 -3.16 -0.64
CA ARG A 226 -27.18 -2.68 -1.33
C ARG A 226 -27.57 -1.90 -2.59
N MET A 227 -27.20 -0.63 -2.64
CA MET A 227 -27.40 0.24 -3.79
C MET A 227 -26.58 -0.27 -4.98
N PRO A 228 -27.18 -0.47 -6.17
CA PRO A 228 -26.46 -0.83 -7.39
C PRO A 228 -25.34 0.16 -7.68
N VAL A 229 -24.18 -0.34 -8.11
CA VAL A 229 -22.98 0.48 -8.33
C VAL A 229 -23.26 1.56 -9.38
N GLU A 230 -24.04 1.25 -10.41
CA GLU A 230 -24.40 2.14 -11.52
C GLU A 230 -25.20 3.36 -11.08
N GLU A 231 -25.94 3.24 -9.97
CA GLU A 231 -26.75 4.32 -9.38
C GLU A 231 -25.92 5.24 -8.47
N ARG A 232 -24.69 4.83 -8.13
CA ARG A 232 -23.80 5.61 -7.28
C ARG A 232 -23.12 6.74 -8.07
N PRO A 233 -22.77 7.85 -7.40
CA PRO A 233 -21.90 8.88 -7.97
C PRO A 233 -20.61 8.31 -8.56
N GLU A 234 -20.04 9.02 -9.54
CA GLU A 234 -18.87 8.56 -10.30
C GLU A 234 -17.66 8.21 -9.42
N LEU A 235 -17.41 8.99 -8.37
CA LEU A 235 -16.31 8.74 -7.44
C LEU A 235 -16.49 7.41 -6.70
N ASP A 236 -17.73 7.05 -6.33
CA ASP A 236 -18.04 5.77 -5.67
C ASP A 236 -17.90 4.60 -6.63
N ARG A 237 -18.37 4.77 -7.87
CA ARG A 237 -18.21 3.78 -8.94
C ARG A 237 -16.72 3.51 -9.22
N TRP A 238 -15.90 4.56 -9.19
CA TRP A 238 -14.47 4.44 -9.39
C TRP A 238 -13.81 3.63 -8.28
N ILE A 239 -14.05 3.96 -7.01
CA ILE A 239 -13.37 3.24 -5.91
C ILE A 239 -13.84 1.79 -5.79
N ILE A 240 -15.10 1.48 -6.13
CA ILE A 240 -15.57 0.08 -6.20
C ILE A 240 -14.92 -0.66 -7.37
N SER A 241 -14.77 -0.03 -8.53
CA SER A 241 -13.99 -0.61 -9.64
C SER A 241 -12.55 -0.90 -9.21
N ARG A 242 -11.90 0.07 -8.55
CA ARG A 242 -10.54 -0.09 -7.98
C ARG A 242 -10.48 -1.23 -6.97
N LEU A 243 -11.48 -1.36 -6.10
CA LEU A 243 -11.56 -2.46 -5.15
C LEU A 243 -11.52 -3.84 -5.85
N HIS A 244 -12.28 -4.01 -6.92
CA HIS A 244 -12.30 -5.25 -7.70
C HIS A 244 -10.97 -5.49 -8.44
N THR A 245 -10.38 -4.45 -9.03
CA THR A 245 -9.05 -4.56 -9.66
C THR A 245 -7.95 -4.87 -8.64
N THR A 246 -8.02 -4.29 -7.43
CA THR A 246 -7.11 -4.62 -6.33
C THR A 246 -7.33 -6.06 -5.86
N THR A 247 -8.58 -6.50 -5.70
CA THR A 247 -8.91 -7.88 -5.31
C THR A 247 -8.33 -8.88 -6.30
N GLN A 248 -8.51 -8.66 -7.61
CA GLN A 248 -7.94 -9.49 -8.66
C GLN A 248 -6.40 -9.51 -8.61
N THR A 249 -5.76 -8.36 -8.38
CA THR A 249 -4.30 -8.27 -8.25
C THR A 249 -3.80 -9.06 -7.05
N VAL A 250 -4.46 -8.93 -5.89
CA VAL A 250 -4.10 -9.64 -4.65
C VAL A 250 -4.28 -11.14 -4.84
N GLU A 251 -5.42 -11.58 -5.38
CA GLU A 251 -5.70 -13.00 -5.64
C GLU A 251 -4.64 -13.61 -6.56
N ALA A 252 -4.36 -12.98 -7.71
CA ALA A 252 -3.36 -13.45 -8.64
C ALA A 252 -1.93 -13.46 -8.05
N ALA A 253 -1.59 -12.48 -7.22
CA ALA A 253 -0.28 -12.41 -6.57
C ALA A 253 -0.13 -13.51 -5.51
N LEU A 254 -1.16 -13.77 -4.69
CA LEU A 254 -1.13 -14.83 -3.69
C LEU A 254 -1.11 -16.23 -4.33
N GLU A 255 -1.85 -16.44 -5.44
CA GLU A 255 -1.78 -17.68 -6.24
C GLU A 255 -0.38 -17.91 -6.81
N ALA A 256 0.35 -16.83 -7.10
CA ALA A 256 1.74 -16.88 -7.55
C ALA A 256 2.77 -16.88 -6.40
N TYR A 257 2.33 -17.01 -5.14
CA TYR A 257 3.17 -16.93 -3.93
C TYR A 257 3.99 -15.62 -3.82
N ASP A 258 3.45 -14.51 -4.33
CA ASP A 258 4.01 -13.15 -4.25
C ASP A 258 3.23 -12.28 -3.25
N PRO A 259 3.51 -12.38 -1.94
CA PRO A 259 2.84 -11.57 -0.93
C PRO A 259 3.22 -10.08 -1.01
N THR A 260 4.30 -9.73 -1.71
CA THR A 260 4.77 -8.33 -1.82
C THR A 260 3.89 -7.53 -2.75
N THR A 261 3.60 -8.06 -3.93
CA THR A 261 2.67 -7.44 -4.87
C THR A 261 1.27 -7.35 -4.25
N ALA A 262 0.82 -8.41 -3.56
CA ALA A 262 -0.44 -8.41 -2.82
C ALA A 262 -0.51 -7.29 -1.78
N ALA A 263 0.49 -7.18 -0.89
CA ALA A 263 0.52 -6.16 0.15
C ALA A 263 0.52 -4.73 -0.42
N ARG A 264 1.35 -4.47 -1.44
CA ARG A 264 1.44 -3.14 -2.08
C ARG A 264 0.14 -2.75 -2.77
N ALA A 265 -0.55 -3.68 -3.43
CA ALA A 265 -1.84 -3.41 -4.05
C ALA A 265 -2.91 -2.98 -3.02
N VAL A 266 -2.86 -3.54 -1.81
CA VAL A 266 -3.74 -3.11 -0.69
C VAL A 266 -3.32 -1.74 -0.15
N GLU A 267 -2.02 -1.48 0.00
CA GLU A 267 -1.50 -0.16 0.42
C GLU A 267 -1.97 0.95 -0.54
N ASP A 268 -1.81 0.73 -1.85
CA ASP A 268 -2.21 1.67 -2.90
C ASP A 268 -3.72 1.92 -2.91
N PHE A 269 -4.52 0.86 -2.71
CA PHE A 269 -5.97 1.00 -2.60
C PHE A 269 -6.40 1.82 -1.37
N VAL A 270 -5.74 1.62 -0.22
CA VAL A 270 -6.03 2.39 0.98
C VAL A 270 -5.64 3.86 0.80
N GLU A 271 -4.55 4.14 0.07
CA GLU A 271 -4.18 5.50 -0.34
C GLU A 271 -5.28 6.14 -1.20
N GLU A 272 -5.75 5.43 -2.23
CA GLU A 272 -6.84 5.86 -3.12
C GLU A 272 -8.14 6.13 -2.34
N LEU A 273 -8.49 5.23 -1.42
CA LEU A 273 -9.67 5.35 -0.57
C LEU A 273 -9.57 6.56 0.34
N SER A 274 -8.42 6.79 0.99
CA SER A 274 -8.24 7.88 1.94
C SER A 274 -8.11 9.25 1.25
N ASN A 275 -7.10 9.39 0.39
CA ASN A 275 -6.65 10.68 -0.10
C ASN A 275 -7.41 11.17 -1.32
N TRP A 276 -8.12 10.28 -2.02
CA TRP A 276 -8.92 10.63 -3.18
C TRP A 276 -10.41 10.46 -2.94
N HIS A 277 -10.87 9.24 -2.69
CA HIS A 277 -12.31 9.00 -2.52
C HIS A 277 -12.87 9.69 -1.28
N LEU A 278 -12.35 9.36 -0.09
CA LEU A 278 -12.92 9.83 1.17
C LEU A 278 -12.77 11.34 1.30
N ARG A 279 -11.58 11.89 1.03
CA ARG A 279 -11.32 13.34 1.11
C ARG A 279 -12.30 14.15 0.25
N ARG A 280 -12.55 13.72 -0.99
CA ARG A 280 -13.47 14.44 -1.91
C ARG A 280 -14.95 14.15 -1.62
N SER A 281 -15.26 13.04 -0.94
CA SER A 281 -16.63 12.71 -0.56
C SER A 281 -17.06 13.28 0.80
N ARG A 282 -16.14 13.80 1.63
CA ARG A 282 -16.45 14.40 2.95
C ARG A 282 -17.67 15.33 2.99
N PRO A 283 -17.88 16.25 2.03
CA PRO A 283 -19.05 17.13 2.06
C PRO A 283 -20.38 16.37 2.08
N ARG A 284 -20.44 15.16 1.50
CA ARG A 284 -21.64 14.32 1.51
C ARG A 284 -21.96 13.75 2.89
N PHE A 285 -20.94 13.52 3.73
CA PHE A 285 -21.11 13.07 5.12
C PHE A 285 -21.62 14.21 6.01
N TRP A 286 -21.19 15.46 5.74
CA TRP A 286 -21.56 16.65 6.51
C TRP A 286 -22.92 17.25 6.15
N ALA A 287 -23.37 17.05 4.91
CA ALA A 287 -24.60 17.64 4.41
C ALA A 287 -25.84 17.14 5.17
N SER A 288 -26.76 18.08 5.43
CA SER A 288 -28.07 17.77 6.00
C SER A 288 -28.95 17.05 4.95
N LYS A 289 -29.76 16.07 5.39
CA LYS A 289 -30.68 15.34 4.49
C LYS A 289 -31.67 16.30 3.85
N GLN A 290 -31.72 16.35 2.53
CA GLN A 290 -32.78 17.05 1.81
C GLN A 290 -34.06 16.19 1.86
N GLY A 291 -34.91 16.36 2.90
CA GLY A 291 -36.16 15.58 3.00
C GLY A 291 -36.90 15.53 4.34
N GLY A 292 -36.50 16.27 5.38
CA GLY A 292 -37.25 16.36 6.64
C GLY A 292 -37.61 17.81 6.95
N ASP A 293 -38.83 18.05 7.44
CA ASP A 293 -39.40 19.37 7.71
C ASP A 293 -38.40 20.39 8.30
N GLY A 294 -38.07 21.41 7.51
CA GLY A 294 -37.97 22.79 7.99
C GLY A 294 -36.80 23.23 8.88
N GLN A 295 -35.72 22.46 9.07
CA GLN A 295 -34.49 23.01 9.67
C GLN A 295 -33.38 23.18 8.63
N VAL A 296 -33.20 24.42 8.20
CA VAL A 296 -32.12 24.87 7.33
C VAL A 296 -30.82 24.86 8.14
N GLY A 297 -30.17 23.70 8.23
CA GLY A 297 -28.77 23.61 8.64
C GLY A 297 -27.90 24.04 7.47
N GLY A 298 -27.24 25.19 7.55
CA GLY A 298 -26.34 25.75 6.52
C GLY A 298 -25.04 24.97 6.25
N GLY A 299 -25.05 23.63 6.28
CA GLY A 299 -24.13 22.81 5.52
C GLY A 299 -24.98 22.25 4.38
N GLY A 300 -24.65 22.58 3.12
CA GLY A 300 -25.53 22.42 1.96
C GLY A 300 -26.34 21.10 1.95
N THR A 301 -27.52 21.13 1.33
CA THR A 301 -28.38 19.94 1.27
C THR A 301 -27.85 18.91 0.27
N VAL A 302 -27.77 17.64 0.67
CA VAL A 302 -27.45 16.53 -0.25
C VAL A 302 -28.67 15.61 -0.39
N ALA A 303 -28.85 15.06 -1.59
CA ALA A 303 -29.84 14.02 -1.83
C ALA A 303 -29.56 12.83 -0.88
N PRO A 304 -30.57 12.31 -0.15
CA PRO A 304 -30.39 11.19 0.77
C PRO A 304 -29.68 9.98 0.14
N GLU A 305 -29.95 9.71 -1.13
CA GLU A 305 -29.39 8.60 -1.90
C GLU A 305 -27.87 8.77 -2.09
N LYS A 306 -27.39 10.00 -2.33
CA LYS A 306 -25.96 10.27 -2.50
C LYS A 306 -25.17 10.15 -1.18
N LYS A 307 -25.84 10.39 -0.05
CA LYS A 307 -25.27 10.21 1.29
C LYS A 307 -25.21 8.72 1.64
N GLU A 308 -26.29 7.99 1.39
CA GLU A 308 -26.34 6.53 1.53
C GLU A 308 -25.27 5.84 0.66
N ALA A 309 -25.15 6.24 -0.61
CA ALA A 309 -24.12 5.72 -1.52
C ALA A 309 -22.70 5.88 -0.95
N ALA A 310 -22.41 7.02 -0.31
CA ALA A 310 -21.10 7.28 0.29
C ALA A 310 -20.82 6.34 1.47
N TYR A 311 -21.80 6.14 2.36
CA TYR A 311 -21.68 5.23 3.49
C TYR A 311 -21.53 3.78 3.05
N GLN A 312 -22.40 3.30 2.15
CA GLN A 312 -22.33 1.93 1.65
C GLN A 312 -21.00 1.66 0.95
N THR A 313 -20.52 2.60 0.13
CA THR A 313 -19.24 2.47 -0.58
C THR A 313 -18.06 2.37 0.38
N VAL A 314 -17.94 3.29 1.35
CA VAL A 314 -16.82 3.25 2.30
C VAL A 314 -16.88 2.01 3.19
N TYR A 315 -18.08 1.56 3.60
CA TYR A 315 -18.24 0.31 4.34
C TYR A 315 -17.76 -0.89 3.52
N GLU A 316 -18.20 -1.02 2.26
CA GLU A 316 -17.77 -2.10 1.35
C GLU A 316 -16.24 -2.12 1.18
N CYS A 317 -15.63 -0.96 0.96
CA CYS A 317 -14.18 -0.85 0.81
C CYS A 317 -13.43 -1.24 2.10
N LEU A 318 -13.87 -0.78 3.27
CA LEU A 318 -13.24 -1.13 4.56
C LEU A 318 -13.40 -2.62 4.89
N HIS A 319 -14.57 -3.18 4.66
CA HIS A 319 -14.86 -4.60 4.88
C HIS A 319 -14.01 -5.49 3.97
N ALA A 320 -13.87 -5.13 2.69
CA ALA A 320 -13.02 -5.87 1.78
C ALA A 320 -11.53 -5.70 2.11
N ALA A 321 -11.08 -4.49 2.47
CA ALA A 321 -9.70 -4.25 2.91
C ALA A 321 -9.33 -5.12 4.12
N ALA A 322 -10.23 -5.26 5.10
CA ALA A 322 -10.04 -6.13 6.26
C ALA A 322 -9.79 -7.59 5.86
N LYS A 323 -10.53 -8.11 4.88
CA LYS A 323 -10.35 -9.46 4.34
C LYS A 323 -9.05 -9.60 3.56
N LEU A 324 -8.79 -8.70 2.60
CA LEU A 324 -7.60 -8.74 1.74
C LEU A 324 -6.31 -8.67 2.54
N MET A 325 -6.27 -7.89 3.63
CA MET A 325 -5.07 -7.76 4.45
C MET A 325 -4.87 -8.91 5.45
N SER A 326 -5.93 -9.65 5.79
CA SER A 326 -5.92 -10.63 6.90
C SER A 326 -4.90 -11.77 6.78
N PRO A 327 -4.49 -12.26 5.58
CA PRO A 327 -3.44 -13.28 5.47
C PRO A 327 -2.06 -12.78 5.97
N ILE A 328 -1.80 -11.48 5.86
CA ILE A 328 -0.53 -10.85 6.23
C ILE A 328 -0.62 -10.16 7.60
N ALA A 329 -1.69 -9.40 7.84
CA ALA A 329 -1.95 -8.64 9.07
C ALA A 329 -3.25 -9.12 9.75
N PRO A 330 -3.23 -10.30 10.39
CA PRO A 330 -4.45 -10.94 10.91
C PRO A 330 -5.14 -10.16 12.02
N PHE A 331 -4.41 -9.52 12.94
CA PHE A 331 -5.03 -8.89 14.11
C PHE A 331 -5.77 -7.59 13.73
N PHE A 332 -5.19 -6.79 12.84
CA PHE A 332 -5.78 -5.56 12.33
C PHE A 332 -6.92 -5.87 11.37
N GLY A 333 -6.76 -6.88 10.51
CA GLY A 333 -7.86 -7.38 9.67
C GLY A 333 -9.05 -7.83 10.52
N GLU A 334 -8.82 -8.60 11.57
CA GLU A 334 -9.85 -9.05 12.52
C GLU A 334 -10.51 -7.86 13.25
N TRP A 335 -9.71 -6.93 13.78
CA TRP A 335 -10.23 -5.74 14.46
C TRP A 335 -11.12 -4.91 13.54
N LEU A 336 -10.66 -4.62 12.32
CA LEU A 336 -11.42 -3.82 11.37
C LEU A 336 -12.71 -4.53 10.94
N TYR A 337 -12.62 -5.83 10.63
CA TYR A 337 -13.76 -6.66 10.27
C TYR A 337 -14.83 -6.68 11.36
N ARG A 338 -14.44 -6.98 12.60
CA ARG A 338 -15.36 -7.06 13.74
C ARG A 338 -15.99 -5.72 14.08
N THR A 339 -15.19 -4.66 14.07
CA THR A 339 -15.72 -3.33 14.42
C THR A 339 -16.75 -2.84 13.39
N LEU A 340 -16.67 -3.30 12.14
CA LEU A 340 -17.69 -3.06 11.11
C LEU A 340 -18.90 -3.99 11.27
N THR A 341 -18.68 -5.29 11.53
CA THR A 341 -19.75 -6.31 11.52
C THR A 341 -20.56 -6.37 12.82
N ASP A 342 -19.95 -6.07 13.97
CA ASP A 342 -20.62 -6.06 15.28
C ASP A 342 -21.79 -5.04 15.32
N VAL A 343 -21.67 -3.93 14.59
CA VAL A 343 -22.70 -2.88 14.52
C VAL A 343 -23.76 -3.15 13.45
N THR A 344 -23.49 -4.04 12.49
CA THR A 344 -24.42 -4.43 11.43
C THR A 344 -25.17 -5.75 11.76
N GLY A 345 -24.86 -6.42 12.88
CA GLY A 345 -25.33 -7.79 13.16
C GLY A 345 -25.61 -8.21 14.61
N GLY A 346 -26.08 -7.33 15.50
CA GLY A 346 -26.35 -7.68 16.91
C GLY A 346 -27.51 -8.66 17.19
N GLU A 347 -28.40 -8.92 16.23
CA GLU A 347 -29.36 -10.03 16.26
C GLU A 347 -29.49 -10.55 14.83
N ALA A 348 -29.49 -11.86 14.64
CA ALA A 348 -29.70 -12.52 13.36
C ALA A 348 -31.04 -12.08 12.73
N VAL A 349 -31.02 -10.99 11.96
CA VAL A 349 -32.20 -10.54 11.21
C VAL A 349 -32.28 -11.38 9.95
N SER A 350 -33.25 -12.28 9.98
CA SER A 350 -33.76 -13.03 8.85
C SER A 350 -34.34 -12.08 7.79
N HIS A 351 -33.50 -11.55 6.90
CA HIS A 351 -33.91 -11.00 5.61
C HIS A 351 -33.29 -11.84 4.47
N PRO A 352 -34.05 -12.18 3.40
CA PRO A 352 -33.65 -13.24 2.48
C PRO A 352 -32.71 -12.78 1.36
N VAL A 353 -32.13 -11.58 1.43
CA VAL A 353 -31.24 -11.05 0.38
C VAL A 353 -30.14 -10.21 1.03
N SER A 354 -28.91 -10.73 1.02
CA SER A 354 -27.61 -10.03 1.15
C SER A 354 -27.01 -9.67 2.53
N THR A 355 -25.98 -10.44 2.91
CA THR A 355 -24.59 -9.97 3.25
C THR A 355 -24.32 -8.93 4.36
N THR A 356 -24.36 -9.29 5.65
CA THR A 356 -23.73 -8.39 6.65
C THR A 356 -22.84 -9.05 7.69
N VAL A 357 -23.06 -10.30 8.07
CA VAL A 357 -22.07 -11.07 8.84
C VAL A 357 -21.94 -12.43 8.18
N GLU A 358 -20.90 -12.59 7.37
CA GLU A 358 -20.59 -13.86 6.73
C GLU A 358 -20.03 -14.86 7.74
N ALA A 359 -19.23 -14.36 8.69
CA ALA A 359 -18.65 -15.14 9.77
C ALA A 359 -18.32 -14.25 10.99
N ASP A 360 -18.12 -14.86 12.16
CA ASP A 360 -17.81 -14.14 13.41
C ASP A 360 -16.37 -13.57 13.45
N SER A 361 -15.51 -14.02 12.53
CA SER A 361 -14.10 -13.62 12.39
C SER A 361 -13.76 -13.50 10.92
N VAL A 362 -12.85 -12.58 10.58
CA VAL A 362 -12.36 -12.42 9.20
C VAL A 362 -11.71 -13.71 8.69
N HIS A 363 -11.12 -14.50 9.59
CA HIS A 363 -10.41 -15.75 9.27
C HIS A 363 -11.35 -16.92 8.94
N LEU A 364 -12.65 -16.73 9.14
CA LEU A 364 -13.69 -17.69 8.77
C LEU A 364 -14.52 -17.19 7.58
N ALA A 365 -14.25 -15.97 7.10
CA ALA A 365 -14.94 -15.40 5.96
C ALA A 365 -14.27 -15.82 4.65
N SER A 366 -15.05 -15.89 3.57
CA SER A 366 -14.51 -16.16 2.24
C SER A 366 -13.67 -14.99 1.77
N PHE A 367 -12.65 -15.31 0.97
CA PHE A 367 -11.87 -14.32 0.26
C PHE A 367 -12.78 -13.47 -0.65
N PRO A 368 -12.54 -12.16 -0.82
CA PRO A 368 -13.41 -11.31 -1.63
C PRO A 368 -13.49 -11.78 -3.09
N GLU A 369 -14.71 -11.84 -3.64
CA GLU A 369 -14.94 -12.21 -5.04
C GLU A 369 -14.88 -10.98 -5.95
N VAL A 370 -14.25 -11.13 -7.12
CA VAL A 370 -14.19 -10.11 -8.17
C VAL A 370 -15.49 -10.12 -8.97
N ARG A 371 -16.17 -8.96 -9.06
CA ARG A 371 -17.35 -8.76 -9.91
C ARG A 371 -16.99 -7.96 -11.14
N GLU A 372 -16.80 -8.65 -12.26
CA GLU A 372 -16.38 -8.04 -13.53
C GLU A 372 -17.37 -6.98 -14.04
N GLU A 373 -18.66 -7.10 -13.73
CA GLU A 373 -19.68 -6.12 -14.07
C GLU A 373 -19.55 -4.79 -13.31
N GLU A 374 -18.94 -4.82 -12.12
CA GLU A 374 -18.69 -3.63 -11.29
C GLU A 374 -17.31 -3.00 -11.59
N ARG A 375 -16.52 -3.62 -12.50
CA ARG A 375 -15.25 -3.09 -12.99
C ARG A 375 -15.45 -2.21 -14.23
N ASN A 376 -14.73 -1.11 -14.25
CA ASN A 376 -14.74 -0.13 -15.32
C ASN A 376 -13.33 0.43 -15.53
N GLU A 377 -12.52 -0.28 -16.32
CA GLU A 377 -11.15 0.14 -16.63
C GLU A 377 -11.08 1.52 -17.28
N ALA A 378 -12.08 1.93 -18.06
CA ALA A 378 -12.09 3.26 -18.68
C ALA A 378 -12.23 4.36 -17.62
N LEU A 379 -13.05 4.14 -16.59
CA LEU A 379 -13.17 5.01 -15.42
C LEU A 379 -11.88 5.01 -14.59
N GLU A 380 -11.29 3.84 -14.35
CA GLU A 380 -10.01 3.75 -13.65
C GLU A 380 -8.90 4.50 -14.37
N ARG A 381 -8.77 4.32 -15.69
CA ARG A 381 -7.77 5.03 -16.53
C ARG A 381 -7.93 6.54 -16.46
N ARG A 382 -9.14 7.08 -16.64
CA ARG A 382 -9.34 8.55 -16.58
C ARG A 382 -9.11 9.12 -15.18
N MET A 383 -9.48 8.39 -14.13
CA MET A 383 -9.17 8.80 -12.76
C MET A 383 -7.67 8.71 -12.45
N GLY A 384 -6.97 7.72 -13.04
CA GLY A 384 -5.50 7.66 -13.03
C GLY A 384 -4.88 8.90 -13.66
N LEU A 385 -5.36 9.32 -14.84
CA LEU A 385 -4.93 10.57 -15.49
C LEU A 385 -5.20 11.79 -14.60
N ALA A 386 -6.38 11.89 -13.98
CA ALA A 386 -6.68 12.99 -13.05
C ALA A 386 -5.71 13.03 -11.87
N ARG A 387 -5.37 11.86 -11.32
CA ARG A 387 -4.40 11.72 -10.22
C ARG A 387 -3.01 12.18 -10.62
N THR A 388 -2.50 11.69 -11.76
CA THR A 388 -1.18 12.09 -12.27
C THR A 388 -1.14 13.58 -12.60
N ILE A 389 -2.11 14.10 -13.35
CA ILE A 389 -2.19 15.54 -13.66
C ILE A 389 -2.20 16.38 -12.37
N ALA A 390 -2.97 15.96 -11.36
CA ALA A 390 -3.00 16.65 -10.08
C ALA A 390 -1.65 16.57 -9.32
N SER A 391 -1.04 15.39 -9.19
CA SER A 391 0.25 15.24 -8.48
C SER A 391 1.36 16.03 -9.16
N THR A 392 1.46 15.96 -10.49
CA THR A 392 2.45 16.71 -11.27
C THR A 392 2.23 18.22 -11.15
N THR A 393 0.98 18.69 -11.20
CA THR A 393 0.66 20.12 -11.00
C THR A 393 0.96 20.60 -9.58
N LEU A 394 0.73 19.77 -8.56
CA LEU A 394 1.07 20.08 -7.17
C LEU A 394 2.60 20.12 -6.96
N SER A 395 3.35 19.26 -7.65
CA SER A 395 4.82 19.31 -7.69
C SER A 395 5.30 20.66 -8.24
N LEU A 396 4.77 21.08 -9.39
CA LEU A 396 5.03 22.40 -9.98
C LEU A 396 4.75 23.55 -9.00
N ARG A 397 3.62 23.51 -8.29
CA ARG A 397 3.28 24.54 -7.28
C ARG A 397 4.29 24.59 -6.14
N ASN A 398 4.74 23.43 -5.67
CA ASN A 398 5.77 23.36 -4.64
C ASN A 398 7.10 23.94 -5.14
N GLN A 399 7.49 23.67 -6.40
CA GLN A 399 8.70 24.24 -7.00
C GLN A 399 8.63 25.76 -7.13
N ALA A 400 7.45 26.31 -7.44
CA ALA A 400 7.22 27.76 -7.46
C ALA A 400 6.90 28.36 -6.07
N GLU A 401 6.92 27.55 -5.01
CA GLU A 401 6.58 27.96 -3.64
C GLU A 401 5.18 28.58 -3.49
N ILE A 402 4.23 28.20 -4.37
CA ILE A 402 2.85 28.68 -4.37
C ILE A 402 1.96 27.73 -3.57
N ASN A 403 1.27 28.24 -2.54
CA ASN A 403 0.37 27.41 -1.74
C ASN A 403 -0.87 26.97 -2.56
N VAL A 404 -1.35 25.74 -2.32
CA VAL A 404 -2.56 25.21 -2.97
C VAL A 404 -3.79 26.10 -2.81
N ARG A 405 -3.91 26.79 -1.67
CA ARG A 405 -5.02 27.71 -1.38
C ARG A 405 -5.03 28.97 -2.23
N GLN A 406 -3.90 29.37 -2.82
CA GLN A 406 -3.84 30.48 -3.78
C GLN A 406 -4.34 30.00 -5.14
N PRO A 407 -5.55 30.35 -5.60
CA PRO A 407 -6.02 29.90 -6.90
C PRO A 407 -5.12 30.45 -8.01
N LEU A 408 -4.95 29.64 -9.07
CA LEU A 408 -4.18 29.98 -10.25
C LEU A 408 -5.08 30.03 -11.48
N PRO A 409 -4.75 30.83 -12.50
CA PRO A 409 -5.66 31.08 -13.61
C PRO A 409 -5.89 29.81 -14.42
N ARG A 410 -4.83 29.14 -14.87
CA ARG A 410 -4.98 28.05 -15.84
C ARG A 410 -3.85 27.02 -15.79
N LEU A 411 -4.20 25.82 -16.25
CA LEU A 411 -3.33 24.67 -16.40
C LEU A 411 -3.38 24.24 -17.86
N LEU A 412 -2.23 24.12 -18.51
CA LEU A 412 -2.14 23.50 -19.82
C LEU A 412 -1.86 22.02 -19.65
N VAL A 413 -2.65 21.18 -20.32
CA VAL A 413 -2.43 19.74 -20.38
C VAL A 413 -2.09 19.37 -21.81
N VAL A 414 -0.92 18.78 -22.01
CA VAL A 414 -0.54 18.24 -23.33
C VAL A 414 -1.29 16.94 -23.55
N THR A 415 -2.05 16.90 -24.63
CA THR A 415 -2.87 15.77 -25.05
C THR A 415 -2.14 14.95 -26.10
N GLY A 416 -2.41 13.64 -26.14
CA GLY A 416 -1.75 12.71 -27.07
C GLY A 416 -2.27 11.29 -26.90
N THR A 417 -1.60 10.32 -27.53
CA THR A 417 -2.02 8.89 -27.49
C THR A 417 -2.17 8.36 -26.06
N GLY A 418 -1.31 8.79 -25.13
CA GLY A 418 -1.38 8.41 -23.71
C GLY A 418 -2.33 9.28 -22.86
N VAL A 419 -2.72 10.46 -23.35
CA VAL A 419 -3.56 11.44 -22.63
C VAL A 419 -4.66 11.97 -23.57
N PRO A 420 -5.72 11.17 -23.81
CA PRO A 420 -6.82 11.60 -24.69
C PRO A 420 -7.58 12.77 -24.08
N GLN A 421 -7.80 13.84 -24.86
CA GLN A 421 -8.53 15.02 -24.40
C GLN A 421 -9.92 14.69 -23.83
N ASP A 422 -10.70 13.84 -24.51
CA ASP A 422 -12.03 13.43 -24.07
C ASP A 422 -12.02 12.71 -22.72
N ALA A 423 -10.92 12.03 -22.37
CA ALA A 423 -10.78 11.36 -21.09
C ALA A 423 -10.51 12.37 -19.97
N VAL A 424 -9.65 13.36 -20.22
CA VAL A 424 -9.35 14.44 -19.26
C VAL A 424 -10.58 15.34 -19.06
N GLU A 425 -11.34 15.65 -20.11
CA GLU A 425 -12.53 16.49 -20.02
C GLU A 425 -13.60 15.88 -19.08
N GLN A 426 -13.73 14.55 -19.06
CA GLN A 426 -14.66 13.85 -18.15
C GLN A 426 -14.30 13.98 -16.66
N VAL A 427 -13.03 14.25 -16.35
CA VAL A 427 -12.51 14.40 -14.98
C VAL A 427 -11.96 15.80 -14.72
N LYS A 428 -12.26 16.76 -15.60
CA LYS A 428 -11.74 18.13 -15.55
C LYS A 428 -12.05 18.83 -14.24
N ASP A 429 -13.30 18.77 -13.79
CA ASP A 429 -13.73 19.41 -12.53
C ASP A 429 -12.98 18.82 -11.34
N ILE A 430 -12.69 17.51 -11.39
CA ILE A 430 -11.92 16.83 -10.35
C ILE A 430 -10.50 17.40 -10.28
N ILE A 431 -9.85 17.56 -11.43
CA ILE A 431 -8.50 18.13 -11.54
C ILE A 431 -8.51 19.59 -11.06
N LEU A 432 -9.40 20.42 -11.60
CA LEU A 432 -9.49 21.86 -11.27
C LEU A 432 -9.65 22.09 -9.77
N ASP A 433 -10.55 21.34 -9.13
CA ASP A 433 -10.75 21.41 -7.68
C ASP A 433 -9.50 20.98 -6.89
N GLU A 434 -8.84 19.92 -7.35
CA GLU A 434 -7.68 19.33 -6.67
C GLU A 434 -6.48 20.27 -6.70
N VAL A 435 -6.23 20.87 -7.86
CA VAL A 435 -5.11 21.78 -8.09
C VAL A 435 -5.50 23.23 -7.89
N ASN A 436 -6.74 23.55 -7.53
CA ASN A 436 -7.26 24.91 -7.34
C ASN A 436 -6.85 25.86 -8.49
N VAL A 437 -7.15 25.45 -9.71
CA VAL A 437 -6.95 26.23 -10.95
C VAL A 437 -8.32 26.59 -11.53
N LYS A 438 -8.45 27.69 -12.29
CA LYS A 438 -9.75 28.10 -12.85
C LYS A 438 -10.12 27.37 -14.13
N GLU A 439 -9.16 27.08 -15.00
CA GLU A 439 -9.42 26.36 -16.25
C GLU A 439 -8.29 25.43 -16.69
N ILE A 440 -8.66 24.44 -17.50
CA ILE A 440 -7.73 23.59 -18.23
C ILE A 440 -7.80 23.99 -19.70
N GLU A 441 -6.64 24.32 -20.26
CA GLU A 441 -6.43 24.48 -21.69
C GLU A 441 -5.69 23.25 -22.23
N TYR A 442 -6.04 22.79 -23.44
CA TYR A 442 -5.46 21.59 -24.04
C TYR A 442 -4.54 21.96 -25.19
N VAL A 443 -3.42 21.24 -25.28
CA VAL A 443 -2.38 21.47 -26.27
C VAL A 443 -2.05 20.14 -26.95
N GLU A 444 -1.91 20.11 -28.27
CA GLU A 444 -1.60 18.86 -29.01
C GLU A 444 -0.09 18.57 -29.08
N HIS A 445 0.76 19.59 -28.95
CA HIS A 445 2.22 19.46 -29.07
C HIS A 445 2.97 20.10 -27.91
N THR A 446 3.92 19.38 -27.32
CA THR A 446 4.78 19.89 -26.22
C THR A 446 5.57 21.14 -26.60
N SER A 447 5.88 21.34 -27.88
CA SER A 447 6.57 22.53 -28.39
C SER A 447 5.79 23.83 -28.22
N GLU A 448 4.47 23.77 -27.99
CA GLU A 448 3.66 24.96 -27.73
C GLU A 448 3.76 25.45 -26.27
N VAL A 449 4.34 24.65 -25.37
CA VAL A 449 4.47 24.97 -23.93
C VAL A 449 5.90 24.91 -23.41
N VAL A 450 6.81 24.32 -24.17
CA VAL A 450 8.23 24.20 -23.84
C VAL A 450 9.06 24.87 -24.94
N SER A 451 9.90 25.82 -24.54
CA SER A 451 11.02 26.25 -25.38
C SER A 451 12.19 25.28 -25.15
N ARG A 452 12.69 24.66 -26.22
CA ARG A 452 13.84 23.78 -26.15
C ARG A 452 15.08 24.56 -26.58
N SER A 453 16.15 24.38 -25.83
CA SER A 453 17.47 24.83 -26.23
C SER A 453 18.44 23.66 -26.17
N ALA A 454 19.35 23.60 -27.14
CA ALA A 454 20.39 22.59 -27.16
C ALA A 454 21.72 23.22 -26.77
N LYS A 455 22.57 22.45 -26.07
CA LYS A 455 23.98 22.77 -25.84
C LYS A 455 24.84 21.60 -26.30
N PRO A 456 25.97 21.82 -26.97
CA PRO A 456 26.89 20.74 -27.30
C PRO A 456 27.43 20.07 -26.04
N ASP A 457 27.53 18.73 -26.02
CA ASP A 457 28.36 18.05 -25.03
C ASP A 457 29.84 18.25 -25.39
N PHE A 458 30.45 19.25 -24.74
CA PHE A 458 31.86 19.60 -24.95
C PHE A 458 32.82 18.45 -24.58
N SER A 459 32.42 17.52 -23.72
CA SER A 459 33.27 16.39 -23.34
C SER A 459 33.44 15.39 -24.50
N ARG A 460 32.43 15.28 -25.36
CA ARG A 460 32.40 14.36 -26.51
C ARG A 460 32.79 15.05 -27.82
N LEU A 461 32.23 16.22 -28.07
CA LEU A 461 32.47 16.96 -29.31
C LEU A 461 33.82 17.67 -29.32
N GLY A 462 34.35 18.02 -28.14
CA GLY A 462 35.68 18.64 -27.97
C GLY A 462 36.81 17.85 -28.67
N PRO A 463 37.03 16.58 -28.31
CA PRO A 463 38.03 15.73 -28.95
C PRO A 463 37.77 15.44 -30.44
N ARG A 464 36.50 15.41 -30.86
CA ARG A 464 36.09 15.01 -32.22
C ARG A 464 36.22 16.15 -33.24
N LEU A 465 35.85 17.37 -32.85
CA LEU A 465 35.71 18.50 -33.76
C LEU A 465 36.78 19.59 -33.55
N GLY A 466 37.54 19.54 -32.45
CA GLY A 466 38.67 20.45 -32.21
C GLY A 466 38.25 21.93 -32.27
N ASP A 467 38.85 22.68 -33.20
CA ASP A 467 38.58 24.12 -33.35
C ASP A 467 37.14 24.41 -33.84
N LEU A 468 36.51 23.50 -34.58
CA LEU A 468 35.14 23.64 -35.15
C LEU A 468 34.04 23.63 -34.08
N VAL A 469 34.35 23.22 -32.85
CA VAL A 469 33.39 23.15 -31.73
C VAL A 469 32.79 24.52 -31.41
N LYS A 470 33.54 25.61 -31.65
CA LYS A 470 33.05 26.97 -31.38
C LYS A 470 31.93 27.35 -32.33
N GLU A 471 32.10 27.06 -33.62
CA GLU A 471 31.09 27.33 -34.63
C GLU A 471 29.90 26.38 -34.52
N VAL A 472 30.14 25.10 -34.21
CA VAL A 472 29.06 24.14 -33.89
C VAL A 472 28.25 24.62 -32.69
N ASN A 473 28.88 25.08 -31.60
CA ASN A 473 28.16 25.66 -30.46
C ASN A 473 27.32 26.89 -30.83
N GLN A 474 27.78 27.75 -31.74
CA GLN A 474 26.98 28.89 -32.20
C GLN A 474 25.75 28.43 -32.99
N LYS A 475 25.90 27.43 -33.87
CA LYS A 475 24.79 26.86 -34.65
C LYS A 475 23.79 26.11 -33.77
N VAL A 476 24.27 25.29 -32.84
CA VAL A 476 23.45 24.53 -31.90
C VAL A 476 22.61 25.46 -31.02
N ARG A 477 23.15 26.60 -30.57
CA ARG A 477 22.41 27.60 -29.80
C ARG A 477 21.36 28.40 -30.61
N GLN A 478 21.34 28.23 -31.93
CA GLN A 478 20.41 28.90 -32.85
C GLN A 478 19.41 27.92 -33.47
N LEU A 479 19.41 26.65 -33.04
CA LEU A 479 18.41 25.69 -33.46
C LEU A 479 17.03 26.14 -32.97
N ASP A 480 16.03 25.99 -33.83
CA ASP A 480 14.64 26.13 -33.46
C ASP A 480 14.09 24.83 -32.85
N ASP A 481 12.93 24.92 -32.22
CA ASP A 481 12.29 23.80 -31.54
C ASP A 481 11.99 22.64 -32.50
N GLU A 482 11.65 22.94 -33.76
CA GLU A 482 11.35 21.94 -34.80
C GLU A 482 12.59 21.06 -35.08
N THR A 483 13.75 21.69 -35.29
CA THR A 483 15.01 20.96 -35.53
C THR A 483 15.47 20.19 -34.29
N ILE A 484 15.26 20.72 -33.09
CA ILE A 484 15.60 20.01 -31.84
C ILE A 484 14.68 18.79 -31.65
N ASN A 485 13.40 18.89 -32.00
CA ASN A 485 12.46 17.78 -31.93
C ASN A 485 12.82 16.67 -32.91
N GLU A 486 13.13 17.02 -34.16
CA GLU A 486 13.60 16.05 -35.16
C GLU A 486 14.85 15.32 -34.67
N TYR A 487 15.80 16.03 -34.05
CA TYR A 487 16.98 15.42 -33.43
C TYR A 487 16.63 14.49 -32.26
N VAL A 488 15.68 14.85 -31.40
CA VAL A 488 15.24 14.00 -30.28
C VAL A 488 14.53 12.73 -30.78
N GLU A 489 13.76 12.81 -31.87
CA GLU A 489 13.05 11.67 -32.44
C GLU A 489 13.97 10.74 -33.25
N THR A 490 14.88 11.31 -34.05
CA THR A 490 15.73 10.55 -34.99
C THR A 490 17.09 10.19 -34.40
N GLY A 491 17.56 10.94 -33.40
CA GLY A 491 18.90 10.82 -32.81
C GLY A 491 20.01 11.43 -33.68
N GLU A 492 19.70 12.05 -34.81
CA GLU A 492 20.68 12.52 -35.79
C GLU A 492 20.39 13.96 -36.21
N LEU A 493 21.44 14.79 -36.31
CA LEU A 493 21.33 16.15 -36.85
C LEU A 493 22.59 16.52 -37.62
N THR A 494 22.43 16.97 -38.86
CA THR A 494 23.54 17.43 -39.69
C THR A 494 23.58 18.96 -39.75
N LEU A 495 24.68 19.54 -39.30
CA LEU A 495 24.91 20.98 -39.33
C LEU A 495 25.93 21.35 -40.41
N SER A 496 25.58 22.32 -41.25
CA SER A 496 26.56 22.95 -42.15
C SER A 496 27.31 24.06 -41.41
N VAL A 497 28.63 23.88 -41.26
CA VAL A 497 29.52 24.80 -40.54
C VAL A 497 30.72 25.11 -41.42
N ASN A 498 30.93 26.39 -41.77
CA ASN A 498 32.05 26.85 -42.62
C ASN A 498 32.19 26.14 -43.99
N GLY A 499 31.15 25.48 -44.48
CA GLY A 499 31.16 24.71 -45.75
C GLY A 499 31.38 23.21 -45.58
N ASP A 500 31.65 22.74 -44.35
CA ASP A 500 31.73 21.33 -43.99
C ASP A 500 30.39 20.87 -43.36
N GLU A 501 30.03 19.60 -43.58
CA GLU A 501 28.89 18.96 -42.93
C GLU A 501 29.35 18.24 -41.66
N VAL A 502 28.74 18.57 -40.53
CA VAL A 502 29.03 17.98 -39.22
C VAL A 502 27.81 17.19 -38.76
N GLU A 503 27.95 15.87 -38.68
CA GLU A 503 26.95 14.98 -38.14
C GLU A 503 27.04 14.93 -36.60
N LEU A 504 25.90 15.13 -35.95
CA LEU A 504 25.68 15.01 -34.51
C LEU A 504 24.81 13.78 -34.26
N GLY A 505 25.30 12.86 -33.44
CA GLY A 505 24.57 11.67 -33.01
C GLY A 505 23.84 11.88 -31.67
N PRO A 506 23.19 10.86 -31.11
CA PRO A 506 22.16 10.99 -30.06
C PRO A 506 22.66 11.51 -28.72
N ASP A 507 23.97 11.46 -28.47
CA ASP A 507 24.58 11.91 -27.22
C ASP A 507 25.41 13.19 -27.39
N ASP A 508 25.42 13.78 -28.58
CA ASP A 508 26.28 14.93 -28.87
C ASP A 508 25.67 16.27 -28.39
N LEU A 509 24.36 16.31 -28.17
CA LEU A 509 23.64 17.48 -27.66
C LEU A 509 22.99 17.19 -26.31
N ILE A 510 23.13 18.14 -25.39
CA ILE A 510 22.40 18.21 -24.14
C ILE A 510 21.17 19.10 -24.40
N ILE A 511 19.99 18.49 -24.38
CA ILE A 511 18.72 19.21 -24.53
C ILE A 511 18.30 19.80 -23.19
N GLN A 512 17.97 21.07 -23.19
CA GLN A 512 17.41 21.81 -22.07
C GLN A 512 16.01 22.26 -22.45
N SER A 513 15.04 22.00 -21.56
CA SER A 513 13.66 22.44 -21.73
C SER A 513 13.40 23.54 -20.71
N GLU A 514 13.05 24.74 -21.17
CA GLU A 514 12.60 25.85 -20.31
C GLU A 514 11.14 26.16 -20.68
N GLY A 515 10.28 26.27 -19.65
CA GLY A 515 8.89 26.70 -19.83
C GLY A 515 8.84 28.12 -20.42
N ILE A 516 7.78 28.42 -21.15
CA ILE A 516 7.50 29.78 -21.65
C ILE A 516 7.46 30.75 -20.44
N GLU A 517 7.89 32.01 -20.63
CA GLU A 517 7.89 33.01 -19.56
C GLU A 517 6.53 33.10 -18.84
N GLY A 518 6.52 32.92 -17.51
CA GLY A 518 5.30 32.85 -16.68
C GLY A 518 4.76 31.43 -16.42
N TRP A 519 5.28 30.43 -17.14
CA TRP A 519 4.87 29.03 -17.03
C TRP A 519 5.98 28.15 -16.48
N ILE A 520 5.59 27.18 -15.67
CA ILE A 520 6.46 26.10 -15.22
C ILE A 520 5.91 24.79 -15.77
N VAL A 521 6.79 23.90 -16.24
CA VAL A 521 6.42 22.68 -16.96
C VAL A 521 7.05 21.47 -16.30
N GLU A 522 6.29 20.40 -16.15
CA GLU A 522 6.77 19.13 -15.63
C GLU A 522 6.11 17.99 -16.39
N GLN A 523 6.85 16.89 -16.52
CA GLN A 523 6.41 15.68 -17.21
C GLN A 523 6.56 14.48 -16.28
N GLU A 524 5.49 13.71 -16.16
CA GLU A 524 5.43 12.46 -15.41
C GLU A 524 4.86 11.36 -16.32
N GLY A 525 5.73 10.46 -16.79
CA GLY A 525 5.36 9.48 -17.81
C GLY A 525 4.89 10.16 -19.10
N ASP A 526 3.68 9.84 -19.54
CA ASP A 526 3.04 10.43 -20.72
C ASP A 526 2.31 11.75 -20.43
N VAL A 527 2.17 12.14 -19.16
CA VAL A 527 1.47 13.36 -18.76
C VAL A 527 2.46 14.52 -18.73
N THR A 528 2.24 15.52 -19.59
CA THR A 528 2.95 16.81 -19.52
C THR A 528 1.97 17.91 -19.17
N VAL A 529 2.29 18.68 -18.13
CA VAL A 529 1.48 19.81 -17.69
C VAL A 529 2.31 21.08 -17.58
N ALA A 530 1.72 22.22 -17.94
CA ALA A 530 2.30 23.53 -17.71
C ALA A 530 1.37 24.39 -16.86
N LEU A 531 1.89 25.01 -15.82
CA LEU A 531 1.12 25.80 -14.87
C LEU A 531 1.40 27.29 -15.02
N ASP A 532 0.35 28.08 -15.21
CA ASP A 532 0.42 29.54 -15.23
C ASP A 532 0.51 30.06 -13.79
N THR A 533 1.60 30.78 -13.51
CA THR A 533 1.92 31.27 -12.16
C THR A 533 1.50 32.73 -11.93
N GLU A 534 0.93 33.40 -12.93
CA GLU A 534 0.54 34.80 -12.83
C GLU A 534 -0.71 34.97 -11.93
N VAL A 535 -0.54 35.59 -10.76
CA VAL A 535 -1.62 35.83 -9.80
C VAL A 535 -2.19 37.25 -9.97
N THR A 536 -3.41 37.34 -10.48
CA THR A 536 -4.18 38.59 -10.55
C THR A 536 -4.64 39.04 -9.16
N ASP A 537 -5.05 40.31 -9.02
CA ASP A 537 -5.53 40.84 -7.73
C ASP A 537 -6.79 40.10 -7.22
N ASP A 538 -7.71 39.72 -8.11
CA ASP A 538 -8.92 38.95 -7.76
C ASP A 538 -8.56 37.55 -7.25
N LEU A 539 -7.61 36.86 -7.91
CA LEU A 539 -7.13 35.55 -7.47
C LEU A 539 -6.39 35.66 -6.12
N ARG A 540 -5.65 36.75 -5.89
CA ARG A 540 -5.00 37.01 -4.60
C ARG A 540 -6.05 37.17 -3.49
N ALA A 541 -7.11 37.95 -3.73
CA ALA A 541 -8.20 38.13 -2.76
C ALA A 541 -8.88 36.79 -2.41
N GLU A 542 -9.18 35.96 -3.40
CA GLU A 542 -9.75 34.62 -3.15
C GLU A 542 -8.77 33.72 -2.35
N GLY A 543 -7.48 33.80 -2.64
CA GLY A 543 -6.44 33.07 -1.88
C GLY A 543 -6.42 33.46 -0.40
N LEU A 544 -6.54 34.76 -0.10
CA LEU A 544 -6.61 35.27 1.28
C LEU A 544 -7.90 34.84 1.99
N ALA A 545 -9.03 34.78 1.28
CA ALA A 545 -10.29 34.25 1.81
C ALA A 545 -10.16 32.76 2.18
N ARG A 546 -9.54 31.94 1.31
CA ARG A 546 -9.28 30.51 1.55
C ARG A 546 -8.32 30.27 2.72
N GLU A 547 -7.28 31.10 2.87
CA GLU A 547 -6.42 31.08 4.06
C GLU A 547 -7.21 31.40 5.33
N THR A 548 -8.11 32.38 5.28
CA THR A 548 -8.96 32.74 6.42
C THR A 548 -9.85 31.58 6.86
N VAL A 549 -10.50 30.88 5.92
CA VAL A 549 -11.28 29.66 6.22
C VAL A 549 -10.42 28.62 6.94
N LYS A 550 -9.21 28.33 6.45
CA LYS A 550 -8.29 27.38 7.09
C LYS A 550 -7.97 27.78 8.53
N ARG A 551 -7.70 29.07 8.78
CA ARG A 551 -7.39 29.56 10.13
C ARG A 551 -8.59 29.44 11.08
N ILE A 552 -9.80 29.76 10.62
CA ILE A 552 -11.03 29.56 11.40
C ILE A 552 -11.20 28.07 11.75
N GLN A 553 -11.05 27.18 10.78
CA GLN A 553 -11.21 25.73 11.00
C GLN A 553 -10.16 25.16 11.95
N ASN A 554 -8.91 25.59 11.83
CA ASN A 554 -7.85 25.20 12.79
C ASN A 554 -8.19 25.70 14.20
N LEU A 555 -8.63 26.96 14.34
CA LEU A 555 -8.98 27.54 15.63
C LEU A 555 -10.17 26.81 16.28
N ARG A 556 -11.18 26.39 15.50
CA ARG A 556 -12.28 25.52 15.99
C ARG A 556 -11.74 24.20 16.55
N LYS A 557 -10.85 23.55 15.81
CA LYS A 557 -10.25 22.27 16.20
C LYS A 557 -9.41 22.41 17.48
N ASP A 558 -8.57 23.44 17.55
CA ASP A 558 -7.69 23.68 18.70
C ASP A 558 -8.50 24.08 19.95
N ALA A 559 -9.65 24.72 19.76
CA ALA A 559 -10.62 25.02 20.80
C ALA A 559 -11.48 23.82 21.24
N GLY A 560 -11.33 22.66 20.59
CA GLY A 560 -12.08 21.44 20.91
C GLY A 560 -13.56 21.52 20.52
N PHE A 561 -13.91 22.28 19.48
CA PHE A 561 -15.28 22.34 18.97
C PHE A 561 -15.60 21.05 18.20
N GLU A 562 -16.85 20.60 18.29
CA GLU A 562 -17.34 19.49 17.49
C GLU A 562 -17.49 19.93 16.03
N VAL A 563 -17.35 18.98 15.09
CA VAL A 563 -17.38 19.31 13.66
C VAL A 563 -18.70 19.98 13.24
N THR A 564 -19.78 19.63 13.92
CA THR A 564 -21.15 20.14 13.70
C THR A 564 -21.45 21.49 14.37
N ASP A 565 -20.55 22.00 15.22
CA ASP A 565 -20.82 23.22 16.00
C ASP A 565 -20.96 24.44 15.09
N ARG A 566 -22.05 25.20 15.29
CA ARG A 566 -22.27 26.51 14.67
C ARG A 566 -21.51 27.58 15.43
N ILE A 567 -20.95 28.54 14.72
CA ILE A 567 -20.08 29.56 15.33
C ILE A 567 -20.46 30.99 14.94
N GLU A 568 -20.11 31.94 15.81
CA GLU A 568 -19.93 33.35 15.47
C GLU A 568 -18.44 33.60 15.25
N VAL A 569 -18.10 34.33 14.19
CA VAL A 569 -16.71 34.71 13.88
C VAL A 569 -16.58 36.22 13.93
N VAL A 570 -15.62 36.70 14.70
CA VAL A 570 -15.17 38.09 14.68
C VAL A 570 -13.76 38.18 14.14
N TYR A 571 -13.47 39.14 13.27
CA TYR A 571 -12.13 39.25 12.66
C TYR A 571 -11.59 40.68 12.61
N ARG A 572 -10.28 40.81 12.56
CA ARG A 572 -9.59 42.07 12.28
C ARG A 572 -8.38 41.79 11.39
N GLY A 573 -8.51 42.12 10.10
CA GLY A 573 -7.42 42.02 9.13
C GLY A 573 -6.69 43.35 8.93
N SER A 574 -5.44 43.28 8.47
CA SER A 574 -4.73 44.40 7.84
C SER A 574 -4.90 44.35 6.32
N GLY A 575 -4.79 45.52 5.69
CA GLY A 575 -4.60 45.66 4.24
C GLY A 575 -5.56 44.82 3.40
N GLN A 576 -4.99 44.02 2.50
CA GLN A 576 -5.73 43.25 1.50
C GLN A 576 -6.55 42.11 2.11
N VAL A 577 -6.17 41.59 3.29
CA VAL A 577 -6.90 40.50 3.94
C VAL A 577 -8.26 40.97 4.45
N ALA A 578 -8.36 42.20 4.96
CA ALA A 578 -9.64 42.74 5.42
C ALA A 578 -10.64 42.89 4.26
N ASP A 579 -10.16 43.36 3.11
CA ASP A 579 -10.96 43.55 1.90
C ASP A 579 -11.41 42.19 1.34
N ALA A 580 -10.50 41.21 1.26
CA ALA A 580 -10.82 39.85 0.83
C ALA A 580 -11.88 39.16 1.70
N VAL A 581 -11.78 39.29 3.04
CA VAL A 581 -12.77 38.69 3.95
C VAL A 581 -14.15 39.33 3.79
N ALA A 582 -14.20 40.64 3.53
CA ALA A 582 -15.46 41.34 3.27
C ALA A 582 -16.06 40.95 1.91
N GLU A 583 -15.24 40.78 0.87
CA GLU A 583 -15.70 40.38 -0.46
C GLU A 583 -16.24 38.95 -0.49
N TYR A 584 -15.59 38.02 0.23
CA TYR A 584 -15.95 36.60 0.26
C TYR A 584 -16.75 36.18 1.51
N GLU A 585 -17.43 37.13 2.18
CA GLU A 585 -18.09 36.90 3.49
C GLU A 585 -19.03 35.68 3.47
N ASP A 586 -19.96 35.63 2.52
CA ASP A 586 -20.96 34.56 2.42
C ASP A 586 -20.31 33.19 2.20
N TRP A 587 -19.25 33.14 1.40
CA TRP A 587 -18.52 31.91 1.12
C TRP A 587 -17.76 31.43 2.37
N ILE A 588 -17.03 32.33 3.05
CA ILE A 588 -16.31 32.01 4.29
C ILE A 588 -17.28 31.49 5.35
N ARG A 589 -18.47 32.10 5.48
CA ARG A 589 -19.50 31.67 6.43
C ARG A 589 -19.99 30.25 6.16
N ASN A 590 -20.28 29.95 4.90
CA ASN A 590 -20.73 28.61 4.50
C ASN A 590 -19.66 27.55 4.75
N GLU A 591 -18.40 27.83 4.41
CA GLU A 591 -17.28 26.90 4.60
C GLU A 591 -16.90 26.67 6.07
N THR A 592 -17.30 27.57 6.97
CA THR A 592 -16.93 27.53 8.40
C THR A 592 -18.10 27.21 9.33
N LEU A 593 -19.30 27.01 8.78
CA LEU A 593 -20.56 26.90 9.52
C LEU A 593 -20.81 28.13 10.41
N ALA A 594 -20.30 29.29 10.03
CA ALA A 594 -20.45 30.52 10.77
C ALA A 594 -21.81 31.17 10.51
N LEU A 595 -22.58 31.39 11.58
CA LEU A 595 -23.86 32.10 11.53
C LEU A 595 -23.65 33.58 11.31
N GLU A 596 -22.55 34.15 11.79
CA GLU A 596 -22.16 35.55 11.58
C GLU A 596 -20.66 35.67 11.36
N LEU A 597 -20.24 36.60 10.50
CA LEU A 597 -18.85 36.99 10.29
C LEU A 597 -18.75 38.52 10.35
N GLN A 598 -18.23 39.06 11.46
CA GLN A 598 -18.23 40.50 11.69
C GLN A 598 -16.83 41.08 11.93
N PRO A 599 -16.53 42.30 11.41
CA PRO A 599 -15.31 42.99 11.79
C PRO A 599 -15.33 43.39 13.27
N SER A 600 -14.26 43.07 14.01
CA SER A 600 -14.10 43.37 15.42
C SER A 600 -13.87 44.87 15.66
N ASN A 601 -14.52 45.41 16.69
CA ASN A 601 -14.31 46.79 17.12
C ASN A 601 -12.97 46.93 17.86
N PRO A 602 -12.21 48.04 17.73
CA PRO A 602 -10.82 48.16 18.21
C PRO A 602 -10.56 47.98 19.72
N ARG A 603 -11.59 47.72 20.55
CA ARG A 603 -11.52 47.71 22.02
C ARG A 603 -11.97 46.40 22.68
N GLU A 604 -12.54 45.45 21.95
CA GLU A 604 -13.06 44.20 22.53
C GLU A 604 -12.75 42.99 21.63
N TRP A 605 -12.01 42.02 22.16
CA TRP A 605 -11.93 40.67 21.61
C TRP A 605 -12.96 39.83 22.32
N SER A 606 -13.90 39.25 21.57
CA SER A 606 -14.94 38.39 22.14
C SER A 606 -14.96 37.08 21.37
N GLY A 607 -14.78 35.97 22.07
CA GLY A 607 -14.72 34.63 21.51
C GLY A 607 -14.29 33.63 22.59
N GLU A 608 -14.65 32.36 22.44
CA GLU A 608 -14.14 31.26 23.26
C GLU A 608 -12.67 30.97 22.95
N ALA A 609 -12.27 31.14 21.69
CA ALA A 609 -10.90 31.08 21.24
C ALA A 609 -10.58 32.27 20.34
N VAL A 610 -9.41 32.87 20.54
CA VAL A 610 -8.93 34.05 19.79
C VAL A 610 -7.46 33.85 19.47
N GLU A 611 -7.10 34.04 18.22
CA GLU A 611 -5.71 33.94 17.77
C GLU A 611 -5.40 34.92 16.64
N THR A 612 -4.15 35.37 16.58
CA THR A 612 -3.62 36.22 15.50
C THR A 612 -2.75 35.39 14.58
N PHE A 613 -3.03 35.45 13.29
CA PHE A 613 -2.32 34.72 12.25
C PHE A 613 -1.63 35.67 11.27
N GLU A 614 -0.45 35.28 10.84
CA GLU A 614 0.26 35.92 9.72
C GLU A 614 -0.09 35.18 8.41
N ILE A 615 -0.42 35.95 7.38
CA ILE A 615 -0.73 35.48 6.02
C ILE A 615 0.13 36.30 5.05
N GLY A 616 1.33 35.79 4.72
CA GLY A 616 2.32 36.56 3.98
C GLY A 616 2.76 37.80 4.77
N ASP A 617 2.66 38.97 4.16
CA ASP A 617 2.97 40.26 4.79
C ASP A 617 1.79 40.89 5.55
N GLU A 618 0.63 40.22 5.57
CA GLU A 618 -0.60 40.69 6.21
C GLU A 618 -0.88 39.93 7.51
N GLN A 619 -1.66 40.54 8.41
CA GLN A 619 -2.09 39.92 9.67
C GLN A 619 -3.61 39.90 9.77
N ILE A 620 -4.16 38.78 10.25
CA ILE A 620 -5.57 38.65 10.61
C ILE A 620 -5.69 38.05 11.99
N ALA A 621 -6.44 38.72 12.86
CA ALA A 621 -6.80 38.19 14.16
C ALA A 621 -8.27 37.78 14.16
N ILE A 622 -8.54 36.56 14.61
CA ILE A 622 -9.81 35.85 14.48
C ILE A 622 -10.26 35.40 15.87
N GLY A 623 -11.51 35.65 16.20
CA GLY A 623 -12.19 35.10 17.37
C GLY A 623 -13.37 34.24 16.96
N VAL A 624 -13.50 33.05 17.57
CA VAL A 624 -14.62 32.13 17.35
C VAL A 624 -15.36 31.88 18.66
N ARG A 625 -16.70 31.80 18.59
CA ARG A 625 -17.59 31.44 19.71
C ARG A 625 -18.61 30.42 19.23
N ARG A 626 -18.93 29.39 20.01
CA ARG A 626 -20.05 28.50 19.71
C ARG A 626 -21.37 29.22 19.92
N VAL A 627 -22.30 28.98 19.00
CA VAL A 627 -23.68 29.38 19.19
C VAL A 627 -24.40 28.18 19.77
N ASP A 628 -24.69 28.23 21.07
CA ASP A 628 -25.54 27.24 21.70
C ASP A 628 -26.90 27.23 20.97
N ALA A 629 -27.40 26.04 20.66
CA ALA A 629 -28.74 25.89 20.14
C ALA A 629 -29.74 26.30 21.24
N GLU A 630 -30.11 27.58 21.31
CA GLU A 630 -31.08 28.07 22.29
C GLU A 630 -32.43 27.37 22.07
N GLY A 631 -32.85 26.61 23.09
CA GLY A 631 -34.15 25.96 23.15
C GLY A 631 -34.33 24.82 24.14
N SER A 632 -33.44 24.59 25.12
CA SER A 632 -33.86 23.87 26.33
C SER A 632 -34.63 24.86 27.21
N LEU A 633 -35.95 24.84 27.08
CA LEU A 633 -36.84 25.42 28.08
C LEU A 633 -36.67 24.59 29.36
N ASP A 634 -35.82 25.08 30.27
CA ASP A 634 -35.92 24.77 31.68
C ASP A 634 -37.21 25.41 32.22
N ASP A 635 -38.16 24.56 32.58
CA ASP A 635 -39.16 24.78 33.65
C ASP A 635 -39.28 23.47 34.46
#